data_AF-R4WEJ0-F1
#
_entry.id   AF-R4WEJ0-F1
#
_cell.length_a   1.000
_cell.length_b   1.000
_cell.length_c   1.000
_cell.angle_alpha   90.00
_cell.angle_beta   90.00
_cell.angle_gamma   90.00
#
_symmetry.space_group_name_H-M   'P 1'
#
loop_
_entity.id
_entity.type
_entity.pdbx_description
1 polymer ?
#
loop_
_entity_poly.entity_id
_entity_poly.type
_entity_poly.pdbx_seq_one_letter_code
_entity_poly.pdbx_strand_id
1 'polypeptide(L)'
;MDEVVLHLTQKIELLQVWLREVVQKGKDFVDTASQEIITSENFILAEEYLKDIITRLINRGTLTACCFGFTVGSGVGLALGFCLQSTSKPIYMMRAVAATNFTGPDGVAVLEDVPVPSVKLPDQILVEVRYATFCQTDLRIASGYARVLRSILDPSAEPAVILGRSGSGTIVEVGGSVNGYDPGDKVIFWCPIWKKGCLSQYVLLSSWQVAPLPKGVSLEDGAWSAYPSVLSWKFLNDS
;
A
#
# COMPACT_ATOMS: atom_id res chain seq x y z
N MET A 1 18.45 6.05 36.05
CA MET A 1 18.45 5.86 34.58
C MET A 1 19.78 6.39 34.04
N ASP A 2 20.90 6.01 34.68
CA ASP A 2 22.13 6.81 34.64
C ASP A 2 23.38 6.01 34.23
N GLU A 3 23.36 4.69 34.37
CA GLU A 3 24.54 3.85 34.08
C GLU A 3 24.65 3.47 32.60
N VAL A 4 23.50 3.24 31.94
CA VAL A 4 23.43 2.90 30.51
C VAL A 4 23.77 4.11 29.63
N VAL A 5 23.35 5.32 30.04
CA VAL A 5 23.64 6.56 29.31
C VAL A 5 25.13 6.88 29.42
N LEU A 6 25.75 6.75 30.61
CA LEU A 6 27.17 6.97 30.80
C LEU A 6 28.04 6.02 29.94
N HIS A 7 27.65 4.73 29.88
CA HIS A 7 28.37 3.74 29.09
C HIS A 7 28.26 3.98 27.57
N LEU A 8 27.13 4.50 27.11
CA LEU A 8 26.94 4.87 25.70
C LEU A 8 27.75 6.12 25.33
N THR A 9 27.76 7.15 26.18
CA THR A 9 28.53 8.38 25.92
C THR A 9 30.03 8.10 25.85
N GLN A 10 30.55 7.23 26.73
CA GLN A 10 31.96 6.85 26.73
C GLN A 10 32.36 6.06 25.48
N LYS A 11 31.47 5.19 24.97
CA LYS A 11 31.71 4.48 23.70
C LYS A 11 31.68 5.41 22.49
N ILE A 12 30.83 6.44 22.49
CA ILE A 12 30.75 7.43 21.41
C ILE A 12 32.04 8.27 21.35
N GLU A 13 32.59 8.70 22.48
CA GLU A 13 33.84 9.46 22.52
C GLU A 13 35.03 8.66 21.98
N LEU A 14 35.14 7.38 22.35
CA LEU A 14 36.19 6.49 21.84
C LEU A 14 36.08 6.28 20.32
N LEU A 15 34.85 6.18 19.80
CA LEU A 15 34.59 6.05 18.36
C LEU A 15 35.00 7.31 17.59
N GLN A 16 34.74 8.48 18.17
CA GLN A 16 35.15 9.76 17.56
C GLN A 16 36.67 9.95 17.56
N VAL A 17 37.37 9.53 18.61
CA VAL A 17 38.85 9.57 18.65
C VAL A 17 39.43 8.63 17.60
N TRP A 18 38.93 7.40 17.53
CA TRP A 18 39.40 6.42 16.55
C TRP A 18 39.15 6.87 15.10
N LEU A 19 37.98 7.44 14.81
CA LEU A 19 37.67 8.01 13.49
C LEU A 19 38.65 9.13 13.10
N ARG A 20 39.01 10.01 14.05
CA ARG A 20 40.00 11.07 13.79
C ARG A 20 41.38 10.51 13.46
N GLU A 21 41.83 9.49 14.17
CA GLU A 21 43.12 8.84 13.90
C GLU A 21 43.16 8.13 12.53
N VAL A 22 42.08 7.46 12.15
CA VAL A 22 41.96 6.80 10.84
C VAL A 22 42.01 7.82 9.71
N VAL A 23 41.30 8.95 9.85
CA VAL A 23 41.33 10.03 8.86
C VAL A 23 42.71 10.66 8.76
N GLN A 24 43.42 10.85 9.88
CA GLN A 24 44.76 11.41 9.87
C GLN A 24 45.77 10.47 9.20
N LYS A 25 45.76 9.17 9.52
CA LYS A 25 46.61 8.18 8.86
C LYS A 25 46.32 8.08 7.36
N GLY A 26 45.06 8.24 6.95
CA GLY A 26 44.67 8.31 5.55
C GLY A 26 45.28 9.52 4.83
N LYS A 27 45.26 10.70 5.45
CA LYS A 27 45.92 11.89 4.91
C LYS A 27 47.43 11.72 4.81
N ASP A 28 48.08 11.23 5.86
CA ASP A 28 49.53 11.05 5.88
C ASP A 28 49.98 10.03 4.81
N PHE A 29 49.18 8.98 4.58
CA PHE A 29 49.40 8.02 3.49
C PHE A 29 49.26 8.66 2.11
N VAL A 30 48.25 9.49 1.90
CA VAL A 30 48.04 10.22 0.63
C VAL A 30 49.16 11.23 0.39
N ASP A 31 49.61 11.94 1.42
CA ASP A 31 50.69 12.93 1.30
C ASP A 31 52.06 12.25 1.06
N THR A 32 52.31 11.11 1.70
CA THR A 32 53.51 10.28 1.46
C THR A 32 53.51 9.71 0.04
N ALA A 33 52.37 9.17 -0.41
CA ALA A 33 52.20 8.67 -1.77
C ALA A 33 52.32 9.80 -2.81
N SER A 34 51.82 11.00 -2.49
CA SER A 34 51.95 12.18 -3.37
C SER A 34 53.39 12.65 -3.47
N GLN A 35 54.19 12.59 -2.39
CA GLN A 35 55.60 12.95 -2.43
C GLN A 35 56.46 11.96 -3.24
N GLU A 36 56.20 10.65 -3.16
CA GLU A 36 56.93 9.65 -3.96
C GLU A 36 56.64 9.75 -5.47
N ILE A 37 55.40 10.14 -5.83
CA ILE A 37 54.96 10.24 -7.23
C ILE A 37 55.55 11.47 -7.96
N ILE A 38 55.83 12.56 -7.22
CA ILE A 38 56.28 13.84 -7.81
C ILE A 38 57.79 13.84 -8.19
N THR A 39 58.60 12.91 -7.68
CA THR A 39 60.06 12.89 -7.89
C THR A 39 60.58 12.14 -9.12
N SER A 40 59.73 11.63 -10.00
CA SER A 40 60.21 11.00 -11.25
C SER A 40 59.95 11.89 -12.47
N GLU A 41 60.98 12.15 -13.28
CA GLU A 41 60.91 12.92 -14.55
C GLU A 41 59.82 12.39 -15.52
N ASN A 42 59.33 11.16 -15.29
CA ASN A 42 58.25 10.54 -16.04
C ASN A 42 56.86 11.16 -15.77
N PHE A 43 56.64 11.83 -14.63
CA PHE A 43 55.33 12.39 -14.29
C PHE A 43 55.01 13.68 -15.09
N ILE A 44 56.01 14.53 -15.32
CA ILE A 44 55.84 15.77 -16.11
C ILE A 44 55.57 15.43 -17.58
N LEU A 45 56.28 14.44 -18.13
CA LEU A 45 56.03 13.94 -19.49
C LEU A 45 54.66 13.26 -19.59
N ALA A 46 54.25 12.48 -18.58
CA ALA A 46 52.92 11.88 -18.55
C ALA A 46 51.83 12.93 -18.45
N GLU A 47 52.02 14.01 -17.69
CA GLU A 47 51.05 15.11 -17.55
C GLU A 47 50.89 15.90 -18.86
N GLU A 48 51.98 16.21 -19.57
CA GLU A 48 51.91 16.84 -20.91
C GLU A 48 51.26 15.92 -21.94
N TYR A 49 51.58 14.63 -21.93
CA TYR A 49 50.98 13.65 -22.85
C TYR A 49 49.49 13.42 -22.55
N LEU A 50 49.11 13.38 -21.27
CA LEU A 50 47.71 13.27 -20.86
C LEU A 50 46.95 14.55 -21.22
N LYS A 51 47.55 15.74 -21.05
CA LYS A 51 46.96 17.02 -21.49
C LYS A 51 46.77 17.05 -22.99
N ASP A 52 47.72 16.62 -23.81
CA ASP A 52 47.56 16.56 -25.28
C ASP A 52 46.48 15.53 -25.69
N ILE A 53 46.46 14.35 -25.07
CA ILE A 53 45.41 13.33 -25.30
C ILE A 53 44.04 13.86 -24.90
N ILE A 54 43.90 14.48 -23.72
CA ILE A 54 42.66 15.07 -23.22
C ILE A 54 42.22 16.22 -24.13
N THR A 55 43.13 17.07 -24.57
CA THR A 55 42.80 18.21 -25.46
C THR A 55 42.39 17.74 -26.86
N ARG A 56 42.93 16.62 -27.35
CA ARG A 56 42.52 15.98 -28.61
C ARG A 56 41.24 15.15 -28.51
N LEU A 57 40.97 14.50 -27.37
CA LEU A 57 39.72 13.79 -27.10
C LEU A 57 38.56 14.78 -26.89
N ILE A 58 38.82 15.91 -26.22
CA ILE A 58 37.87 17.00 -25.99
C ILE A 58 37.93 17.97 -27.18
N ASN A 59 37.60 17.46 -28.37
CA ASN A 59 37.18 18.35 -29.45
C ASN A 59 35.83 18.97 -29.05
N ARG A 60 35.61 20.26 -29.32
CA ARG A 60 34.35 20.95 -28.97
C ARG A 60 33.12 20.19 -29.44
N GLY A 61 33.21 19.53 -30.61
CA GLY A 61 32.15 18.69 -31.18
C GLY A 61 31.90 17.38 -30.41
N THR A 62 32.94 16.76 -29.85
CA THR A 62 32.80 15.54 -29.03
C THR A 62 32.16 15.87 -27.68
N LEU A 63 32.57 16.99 -27.07
CA LEU A 63 31.99 17.45 -25.80
C LEU A 63 30.51 17.82 -25.96
N THR A 64 30.11 18.54 -27.01
CA THR A 64 28.69 18.81 -27.27
C THR A 64 27.91 17.55 -27.55
N ALA A 65 28.45 16.59 -28.31
CA ALA A 65 27.78 15.31 -28.55
C ALA A 65 27.56 14.52 -27.25
N CYS A 66 28.55 14.49 -26.35
CA CYS A 66 28.43 13.85 -25.04
C CYS A 66 27.40 14.55 -24.14
N CYS A 67 27.42 15.90 -24.07
CA CYS A 67 26.44 16.65 -23.28
C CYS A 67 25.02 16.45 -23.80
N PHE A 68 24.82 16.44 -25.12
CA PHE A 68 23.52 16.20 -25.75
C PHE A 68 23.04 14.76 -25.53
N GLY A 69 23.94 13.78 -25.60
CA GLY A 69 23.64 12.39 -25.28
C GLY A 69 23.23 12.21 -23.81
N PHE A 70 23.90 12.91 -22.88
CA PHE A 70 23.57 12.82 -21.46
C PHE A 70 22.23 13.47 -21.11
N THR A 71 21.90 14.62 -21.71
CA THR A 71 20.61 15.30 -21.48
C THR A 71 19.44 14.52 -22.08
N VAL A 72 19.59 14.02 -23.31
CA VAL A 72 18.57 13.18 -23.97
C VAL A 72 18.43 11.85 -23.24
N GLY A 73 19.55 11.18 -22.91
CA GLY A 73 19.55 9.92 -22.18
C GLY A 73 18.93 10.05 -20.78
N SER A 74 19.27 11.10 -20.04
CA SER A 74 18.68 11.35 -18.71
C SER A 74 17.20 11.71 -18.79
N GLY A 75 16.80 12.50 -19.79
CA GLY A 75 15.39 12.85 -20.01
C GLY A 75 14.54 11.63 -20.36
N VAL A 76 15.00 10.79 -21.28
CA VAL A 76 14.32 9.54 -21.65
C VAL A 76 14.34 8.54 -20.48
N GLY A 77 15.46 8.43 -19.77
CA GLY A 77 15.58 7.57 -18.58
C GLY A 77 14.65 7.98 -17.44
N LEU A 78 14.52 9.28 -17.17
CA LEU A 78 13.57 9.81 -16.19
C LEU A 78 12.13 9.62 -16.64
N ALA A 79 11.80 9.91 -17.89
CA ALA A 79 10.45 9.71 -18.42
C ALA A 79 10.03 8.23 -18.34
N LEU A 80 10.89 7.32 -18.76
CA LEU A 80 10.67 5.88 -18.62
C LEU A 80 10.60 5.46 -17.15
N GLY A 81 11.46 6.03 -16.30
CA GLY A 81 11.42 5.81 -14.85
C GLY A 81 10.07 6.19 -14.24
N PHE A 82 9.54 7.37 -14.56
CA PHE A 82 8.21 7.81 -14.13
C PHE A 82 7.08 6.93 -14.71
N CYS A 83 7.17 6.54 -15.98
CA CYS A 83 6.19 5.64 -16.59
C CYS A 83 6.22 4.22 -15.99
N LEU A 84 7.38 3.75 -15.54
CA LEU A 84 7.57 2.42 -14.95
C LEU A 84 7.41 2.39 -13.43
N GLN A 85 7.27 3.55 -12.78
CA GLN A 85 7.03 3.65 -11.34
C GLN A 85 5.58 3.26 -11.02
N SER A 86 5.29 1.96 -11.15
CA SER A 86 4.08 1.37 -10.60
C SER A 86 4.19 1.46 -9.09
N THR A 87 3.43 2.40 -8.50
CA THR A 87 3.26 2.47 -7.05
C THR A 87 2.42 1.28 -6.63
N SER A 88 3.06 0.14 -6.37
CA SER A 88 2.38 -0.97 -5.71
C SER A 88 2.03 -0.51 -4.29
N LYS A 89 0.74 -0.25 -4.04
CA LYS A 89 0.24 -0.04 -2.68
C LYS A 89 0.62 -1.30 -1.85
N PRO A 90 1.16 -1.15 -0.62
CA PRO A 90 1.44 -2.28 0.23
C PRO A 90 0.16 -3.10 0.46
N ILE A 91 0.25 -4.42 0.31
CA ILE A 91 -0.87 -5.33 0.56
C ILE A 91 -0.92 -5.57 2.06
N TYR A 92 -1.96 -5.05 2.71
CA TYR A 92 -2.27 -5.39 4.09
C TYR A 92 -3.12 -6.66 4.14
N MET A 93 -2.93 -7.49 5.16
CA MET A 93 -3.78 -8.65 5.42
C MET A 93 -4.79 -8.33 6.51
N MET A 94 -5.95 -8.96 6.43
CA MET A 94 -7.04 -8.85 7.39
C MET A 94 -7.69 -10.21 7.66
N ARG A 95 -8.40 -10.28 8.78
CA ARG A 95 -9.26 -11.41 9.11
C ARG A 95 -10.64 -11.28 8.48
N ALA A 96 -11.23 -12.42 8.11
CA ALA A 96 -12.60 -12.51 7.64
C ALA A 96 -13.25 -13.85 8.00
N VAL A 97 -14.57 -13.87 8.15
CA VAL A 97 -15.37 -15.10 8.28
C VAL A 97 -15.94 -15.44 6.91
N ALA A 98 -15.58 -16.60 6.38
CA ALA A 98 -15.94 -17.02 5.04
C ALA A 98 -16.45 -18.46 5.01
N ALA A 99 -17.37 -18.73 4.08
CA ALA A 99 -17.68 -20.10 3.67
C ALA A 99 -16.58 -20.58 2.72
N THR A 100 -15.76 -21.52 3.18
CA THR A 100 -14.64 -22.12 2.43
C THR A 100 -15.09 -23.26 1.53
N ASN A 101 -16.20 -23.89 1.88
CA ASN A 101 -16.91 -24.87 1.10
C ASN A 101 -18.42 -24.69 1.35
N PHE A 102 -19.24 -25.36 0.55
CA PHE A 102 -20.70 -25.16 0.57
C PHE A 102 -21.45 -26.22 1.38
N THR A 103 -20.90 -26.72 2.48
CA THR A 103 -21.55 -27.71 3.35
C THR A 103 -22.43 -27.09 4.44
N GLY A 104 -22.72 -25.78 4.35
CA GLY A 104 -23.49 -25.05 5.35
C GLY A 104 -22.60 -24.54 6.49
N PRO A 105 -23.07 -24.58 7.76
CA PRO A 105 -22.32 -24.05 8.90
C PRO A 105 -20.92 -24.67 9.07
N ASP A 106 -20.78 -25.96 8.79
CA ASP A 106 -19.51 -26.70 8.93
C ASP A 106 -18.46 -26.23 7.91
N GLY A 107 -18.88 -25.56 6.84
CA GLY A 107 -18.01 -24.97 5.82
C GLY A 107 -17.49 -23.58 6.16
N VAL A 108 -17.94 -22.99 7.28
CA VAL A 108 -17.59 -21.63 7.69
C VAL A 108 -16.32 -21.65 8.54
N ALA A 109 -15.35 -20.82 8.15
CA ALA A 109 -14.10 -20.66 8.87
C ALA A 109 -13.69 -19.20 9.00
N VAL A 110 -12.88 -18.90 10.03
CA VAL A 110 -12.15 -17.65 10.13
C VAL A 110 -10.88 -17.77 9.29
N LEU A 111 -10.74 -16.89 8.32
CA LEU A 111 -9.54 -16.72 7.52
C LEU A 111 -8.68 -15.65 8.18
N GLU A 112 -7.43 -15.97 8.50
CA GLU A 112 -6.51 -15.05 9.18
C GLU A 112 -5.84 -14.06 8.20
N ASP A 113 -5.54 -14.53 6.98
CA ASP A 113 -4.74 -13.81 5.99
C ASP A 113 -5.52 -13.56 4.70
N VAL A 114 -6.48 -12.63 4.74
CA VAL A 114 -7.21 -12.17 3.56
C VAL A 114 -6.64 -10.81 3.13
N PRO A 115 -6.26 -10.60 1.86
CA PRO A 115 -5.78 -9.29 1.42
C PRO A 115 -6.87 -8.23 1.58
N VAL A 116 -6.53 -7.11 2.20
CA VAL A 116 -7.39 -5.93 2.30
C VAL A 116 -7.66 -5.43 0.88
N PRO A 117 -8.94 -5.26 0.50
CA PRO A 117 -9.27 -4.77 -0.83
C PRO A 117 -8.87 -3.29 -0.96
N SER A 118 -8.39 -2.91 -2.14
CA SER A 118 -8.06 -1.53 -2.47
C SER A 118 -9.13 -0.91 -3.36
N VAL A 119 -9.35 0.40 -3.24
CA VAL A 119 -10.15 1.16 -4.22
C VAL A 119 -9.47 1.10 -5.59
N LYS A 120 -10.16 0.55 -6.58
CA LYS A 120 -9.70 0.42 -7.97
C LYS A 120 -10.58 1.20 -8.96
N LEU A 121 -11.87 1.28 -8.68
CA LEU A 121 -12.85 1.99 -9.50
C LEU A 121 -13.24 3.32 -8.83
N PRO A 122 -13.60 4.34 -9.63
CA PRO A 122 -13.88 5.66 -9.08
C PRO A 122 -15.19 5.74 -8.28
N ASP A 123 -16.09 4.77 -8.40
CA ASP A 123 -17.34 4.67 -7.62
C ASP A 123 -17.19 3.89 -6.30
N GLN A 124 -16.00 3.40 -5.98
CA GLN A 124 -15.78 2.53 -4.84
C GLN A 124 -15.49 3.29 -3.55
N ILE A 125 -15.88 2.68 -2.43
CA ILE A 125 -15.62 3.15 -1.08
C ILE A 125 -15.06 1.96 -0.29
N LEU A 126 -13.91 2.17 0.36
CA LEU A 126 -13.34 1.24 1.31
C LEU A 126 -13.78 1.63 2.72
N VAL A 127 -14.37 0.68 3.45
CA VAL A 127 -14.88 0.89 4.81
C VAL A 127 -14.16 -0.05 5.77
N GLU A 128 -13.67 0.49 6.88
CA GLU A 128 -13.27 -0.27 8.06
C GLU A 128 -14.54 -0.69 8.80
N VAL A 129 -14.80 -1.99 8.83
CA VAL A 129 -16.00 -2.55 9.44
C VAL A 129 -15.84 -2.54 10.96
N ARG A 130 -16.82 -1.95 11.66
CA ARG A 130 -16.87 -1.97 13.12
C ARG A 130 -17.87 -2.99 13.63
N TYR A 131 -19.02 -3.09 12.96
CA TYR A 131 -20.05 -4.07 13.25
C TYR A 131 -20.57 -4.66 11.95
N ALA A 132 -20.78 -5.97 11.92
CA ALA A 132 -21.37 -6.69 10.81
C ALA A 132 -22.51 -7.54 11.33
N THR A 133 -23.61 -7.57 10.58
CA THR A 133 -24.77 -8.39 10.89
C THR A 133 -24.64 -9.77 10.28
N PHE A 134 -25.23 -10.75 10.95
CA PHE A 134 -25.36 -12.12 10.47
C PHE A 134 -26.82 -12.54 10.46
N CYS A 135 -27.27 -13.20 9.38
CA CYS A 135 -28.66 -13.61 9.23
C CYS A 135 -28.79 -14.97 8.53
N GLN A 136 -30.01 -15.50 8.44
CA GLN A 136 -30.29 -16.79 7.79
C GLN A 136 -29.81 -16.84 6.33
N THR A 137 -29.78 -15.70 5.63
CA THR A 137 -29.25 -15.63 4.26
C THR A 137 -27.76 -15.99 4.21
N ASP A 138 -26.98 -15.65 5.23
CA ASP A 138 -25.57 -16.01 5.30
C ASP A 138 -25.38 -17.52 5.43
N LEU A 139 -26.22 -18.19 6.23
CA LEU A 139 -26.25 -19.65 6.31
C LEU A 139 -26.63 -20.29 4.97
N ARG A 140 -27.63 -19.73 4.27
CA ARG A 140 -28.00 -20.21 2.93
C ARG A 140 -26.84 -20.03 1.94
N ILE A 141 -26.14 -18.90 1.99
CA ILE A 141 -24.94 -18.64 1.17
C ILE A 141 -23.86 -19.68 1.47
N ALA A 142 -23.63 -19.99 2.75
CA ALA A 142 -22.71 -21.05 3.18
C ALA A 142 -23.13 -22.44 2.71
N SER A 143 -24.41 -22.67 2.39
CA SER A 143 -24.92 -23.89 1.73
C SER A 143 -24.95 -23.82 0.20
N GLY A 144 -24.40 -22.77 -0.42
CA GLY A 144 -24.32 -22.64 -1.89
C GLY A 144 -25.41 -21.75 -2.52
N TYR A 145 -26.25 -21.09 -1.73
CA TYR A 145 -27.23 -20.13 -2.28
C TYR A 145 -26.53 -18.99 -3.02
N ALA A 146 -27.09 -18.62 -4.18
CA ALA A 146 -26.56 -17.61 -5.10
C ALA A 146 -25.16 -17.89 -5.68
N ARG A 147 -24.67 -19.14 -5.60
CA ARG A 147 -23.39 -19.55 -6.20
C ARG A 147 -23.33 -19.29 -7.71
N VAL A 148 -24.37 -19.68 -8.44
CA VAL A 148 -24.47 -19.43 -9.89
C VAL A 148 -24.41 -17.92 -10.18
N LEU A 149 -25.15 -17.10 -9.42
CA LEU A 149 -25.12 -15.64 -9.57
C LEU A 149 -23.72 -15.07 -9.29
N ARG A 150 -23.01 -15.55 -8.27
CA ARG A 150 -21.62 -15.15 -7.99
C ARG A 150 -20.70 -15.51 -9.14
N SER A 151 -20.79 -16.73 -9.67
CA SER A 151 -19.95 -17.17 -10.79
C SER A 151 -20.13 -16.33 -12.06
N ILE A 152 -21.28 -15.67 -12.23
CA ILE A 152 -21.58 -14.82 -13.39
C ILE A 152 -21.25 -13.35 -13.11
N LEU A 153 -21.62 -12.82 -11.93
CA LEU A 153 -21.59 -11.38 -11.63
C LEU A 153 -20.32 -10.93 -10.90
N ASP A 154 -19.69 -11.81 -10.12
CA ASP A 154 -18.44 -11.55 -9.43
C ASP A 154 -17.62 -12.84 -9.29
N PRO A 155 -16.98 -13.32 -10.37
CA PRO A 155 -16.19 -14.55 -10.34
C PRO A 155 -15.05 -14.52 -9.30
N SER A 156 -14.62 -13.32 -8.88
CA SER A 156 -13.56 -13.13 -7.88
C SER A 156 -14.02 -13.44 -6.44
N ALA A 157 -15.32 -13.65 -6.25
CA ALA A 157 -15.92 -14.04 -4.97
C ALA A 157 -15.80 -15.54 -4.66
N GLU A 158 -15.32 -16.37 -5.59
CA GLU A 158 -15.01 -17.80 -5.37
C GLU A 158 -13.47 -18.01 -5.35
N PRO A 159 -12.92 -18.98 -4.58
CA PRO A 159 -13.57 -20.15 -3.97
C PRO A 159 -14.14 -19.96 -2.56
N ALA A 160 -13.72 -18.95 -1.80
CA ALA A 160 -14.20 -18.67 -0.45
C ALA A 160 -15.04 -17.39 -0.40
N VAL A 161 -16.29 -17.51 0.05
CA VAL A 161 -17.23 -16.39 0.09
C VAL A 161 -17.26 -15.79 1.49
N ILE A 162 -16.74 -14.57 1.65
CA ILE A 162 -16.87 -13.81 2.90
C ILE A 162 -18.36 -13.60 3.18
N LEU A 163 -18.81 -13.91 4.39
CA LEU A 163 -20.20 -13.82 4.84
C LEU A 163 -20.56 -12.40 5.35
N GLY A 164 -21.82 -12.17 5.71
CA GLY A 164 -22.32 -10.89 6.22
C GLY A 164 -22.85 -9.98 5.12
N ARG A 165 -24.14 -9.63 5.17
CA ARG A 165 -24.81 -8.81 4.13
C ARG A 165 -25.01 -7.35 4.50
N SER A 166 -24.70 -6.96 5.73
CA SER A 166 -24.73 -5.55 6.13
C SER A 166 -23.93 -5.29 7.37
N GLY A 167 -23.66 -4.02 7.62
CA GLY A 167 -22.95 -3.58 8.79
C GLY A 167 -22.85 -2.07 8.88
N SER A 168 -21.99 -1.64 9.78
CA SER A 168 -21.62 -0.25 9.97
C SER A 168 -20.12 -0.13 10.19
N GLY A 169 -19.58 1.04 9.86
CA GLY A 169 -18.15 1.25 9.88
C GLY A 169 -17.75 2.68 9.62
N THR A 170 -16.46 2.85 9.33
CA THR A 170 -15.86 4.14 9.05
C THR A 170 -15.17 4.11 7.70
N ILE A 171 -15.40 5.14 6.88
CA ILE A 171 -14.78 5.25 5.56
C ILE A 171 -13.27 5.44 5.71
N VAL A 172 -12.50 4.69 4.92
CA VAL A 172 -11.04 4.72 4.91
C VAL A 172 -10.52 5.37 3.64
N GLU A 173 -11.10 5.03 2.50
CA GLU A 173 -10.71 5.54 1.19
C GLU A 173 -11.96 5.66 0.31
N VAL A 174 -12.02 6.71 -0.51
CA VAL A 174 -13.09 6.96 -1.49
C VAL A 174 -12.52 7.07 -2.89
N GLY A 175 -13.23 6.54 -3.87
CA GLY A 175 -12.91 6.67 -5.29
C GLY A 175 -13.20 8.08 -5.81
N GLY A 176 -12.53 8.48 -6.90
CA GLY A 176 -12.55 9.85 -7.39
C GLY A 176 -13.91 10.36 -7.92
N SER A 177 -14.89 9.49 -8.15
CA SER A 177 -16.26 9.87 -8.53
C SER A 177 -17.26 9.84 -7.37
N VAL A 178 -16.83 9.44 -6.17
CA VAL A 178 -17.66 9.43 -4.98
C VAL A 178 -17.76 10.86 -4.44
N ASN A 179 -19.00 11.35 -4.28
CA ASN A 179 -19.29 12.67 -3.73
C ASN A 179 -20.11 12.54 -2.44
N GLY A 180 -19.95 13.49 -1.51
CA GLY A 180 -20.71 13.53 -0.26
C GLY A 180 -20.26 12.53 0.81
N TYR A 181 -19.08 11.93 0.62
CA TYR A 181 -18.44 11.02 1.56
C TYR A 181 -16.95 11.36 1.67
N ASP A 182 -16.45 11.44 2.90
CA ASP A 182 -15.05 11.68 3.20
C ASP A 182 -14.47 10.55 4.07
N PRO A 183 -13.16 10.25 3.95
CA PRO A 183 -12.48 9.40 4.93
C PRO A 183 -12.72 9.89 6.37
N GLY A 184 -13.10 8.97 7.25
CA GLY A 184 -13.50 9.27 8.63
C GLY A 184 -15.02 9.31 8.86
N ASP A 185 -15.83 9.35 7.80
CA ASP A 185 -17.28 9.33 7.93
C ASP A 185 -17.80 7.99 8.46
N LYS A 186 -18.81 8.07 9.33
CA LYS A 186 -19.52 6.90 9.86
C LYS A 186 -20.69 6.55 8.96
N VAL A 187 -20.75 5.29 8.54
CA VAL A 187 -21.70 4.82 7.55
C VAL A 187 -22.33 3.49 7.93
N ILE A 188 -23.51 3.26 7.38
CA ILE A 188 -24.14 1.95 7.28
C ILE A 188 -24.07 1.48 5.84
N PHE A 189 -24.06 0.16 5.62
CA PHE A 189 -23.93 -0.39 4.29
C PHE A 189 -24.56 -1.77 4.16
N TRP A 190 -24.78 -2.18 2.91
CA TRP A 190 -25.21 -3.52 2.56
C TRP A 190 -24.37 -4.13 1.42
N CYS A 191 -24.25 -5.46 1.43
CA CYS A 191 -23.58 -6.24 0.41
C CYS A 191 -24.60 -7.11 -0.32
N PRO A 192 -24.66 -7.07 -1.66
CA PRO A 192 -25.52 -7.97 -2.41
C PRO A 192 -25.04 -9.43 -2.26
N ILE A 193 -25.95 -10.36 -2.47
CA ILE A 193 -25.70 -11.82 -2.30
C ILE A 193 -24.66 -12.38 -3.29
N TRP A 194 -24.42 -11.66 -4.40
CA TRP A 194 -23.46 -12.05 -5.42
C TRP A 194 -22.07 -11.42 -5.23
N LYS A 195 -21.82 -10.62 -4.18
CA LYS A 195 -20.48 -10.10 -3.84
C LYS A 195 -19.95 -10.70 -2.54
N LYS A 196 -18.65 -10.51 -2.28
CA LYS A 196 -18.07 -10.73 -0.95
C LYS A 196 -18.81 -9.91 0.11
N GLY A 197 -18.94 -10.49 1.30
CA GLY A 197 -19.60 -9.87 2.43
C GLY A 197 -18.73 -8.96 3.26
N CYS A 198 -19.27 -8.57 4.42
CA CYS A 198 -18.66 -7.64 5.36
C CYS A 198 -18.33 -8.25 6.73
N LEU A 199 -18.43 -9.57 6.92
CA LEU A 199 -17.80 -10.24 8.08
C LEU A 199 -16.28 -10.31 7.86
N SER A 200 -15.66 -9.15 7.79
CA SER A 200 -14.24 -8.91 7.55
C SER A 200 -13.86 -7.58 8.18
N GLN A 201 -12.57 -7.33 8.41
CA GLN A 201 -12.16 -6.05 9.00
C GLN A 201 -12.34 -4.87 8.03
N TYR A 202 -12.26 -5.13 6.73
CA TYR A 202 -12.52 -4.14 5.68
C TYR A 202 -13.45 -4.70 4.62
N VAL A 203 -14.24 -3.82 4.01
CA VAL A 203 -15.13 -4.16 2.90
C VAL A 203 -15.05 -3.09 1.82
N LEU A 204 -15.01 -3.54 0.56
CA LEU A 204 -15.02 -2.67 -0.61
C LEU A 204 -16.43 -2.66 -1.21
N LEU A 205 -17.00 -1.47 -1.31
CA LEU A 205 -18.38 -1.26 -1.71
C LEU A 205 -18.44 -0.26 -2.85
N SER A 206 -19.51 -0.30 -3.64
CA SER A 206 -19.85 0.84 -4.51
C SER A 206 -20.60 1.89 -3.68
N SER A 207 -20.50 3.16 -4.07
CA SER A 207 -21.12 4.29 -3.35
C SER A 207 -22.63 4.13 -3.11
N TRP A 208 -23.35 3.51 -4.03
CA TRP A 208 -24.79 3.25 -3.91
C TRP A 208 -25.15 2.24 -2.81
N GLN A 209 -24.18 1.49 -2.29
CA GLN A 209 -24.37 0.49 -1.23
C GLN A 209 -24.17 1.08 0.18
N VAL A 210 -23.82 2.36 0.26
CA VAL A 210 -23.42 3.05 1.47
C VAL A 210 -24.42 4.17 1.73
N ALA A 211 -24.79 4.34 3.00
CA ALA A 211 -25.60 5.45 3.47
C ALA A 211 -24.95 6.08 4.72
N PRO A 212 -25.07 7.41 4.91
CA PRO A 212 -24.57 8.06 6.11
C PRO A 212 -25.29 7.55 7.36
N LEU A 213 -24.54 7.34 8.44
CA LEU A 213 -25.13 7.00 9.73
C LEU A 213 -25.89 8.24 10.28
N PRO A 214 -27.17 8.11 10.68
CA PRO A 214 -27.91 9.23 11.25
C PRO A 214 -27.25 9.81 12.50
N LYS A 215 -27.34 11.13 12.68
CA LYS A 215 -26.77 11.82 13.85
C LYS A 215 -27.37 11.27 15.15
N GLY A 216 -26.52 10.92 16.11
CA GLY A 216 -26.93 10.41 17.41
C GLY A 216 -27.14 8.89 17.47
N VAL A 217 -27.05 8.18 16.35
CA VAL A 217 -27.12 6.71 16.32
C VAL A 217 -25.72 6.13 16.50
N SER A 218 -25.58 5.10 17.34
CA SER A 218 -24.31 4.39 17.51
C SER A 218 -23.99 3.53 16.29
N LEU A 219 -22.73 3.17 16.08
CA LEU A 219 -22.37 2.25 14.99
C LEU A 219 -23.02 0.88 15.21
N GLU A 220 -23.12 0.42 16.45
CA GLU A 220 -23.77 -0.85 16.80
C GLU A 220 -25.24 -0.84 16.37
N ASP A 221 -26.01 0.18 16.77
CA ASP A 221 -27.43 0.32 16.40
C ASP A 221 -27.61 0.51 14.88
N GLY A 222 -26.67 1.23 14.25
CA GLY A 222 -26.64 1.45 12.81
C GLY A 222 -26.53 0.14 12.03
N ALA A 223 -25.70 -0.80 12.50
CA ALA A 223 -25.53 -2.09 11.83
C ALA A 223 -26.83 -2.90 11.80
N TRP A 224 -27.57 -2.93 12.91
CA TRP A 224 -28.88 -3.59 12.99
C TRP A 224 -29.92 -2.97 12.05
N SER A 225 -29.82 -1.66 11.81
CA SER A 225 -30.78 -0.89 11.02
C SER A 225 -30.62 -1.04 9.50
N ALA A 226 -29.49 -1.58 9.02
CA ALA A 226 -29.13 -1.55 7.60
C ALA A 226 -29.93 -2.53 6.73
N TYR A 227 -29.79 -3.85 6.95
CA TYR A 227 -30.47 -4.87 6.13
C TYR A 227 -31.70 -5.47 6.82
N PRO A 228 -31.63 -5.93 8.09
CA PRO A 228 -32.78 -6.55 8.74
C PRO A 228 -33.99 -5.61 8.82
N SER A 229 -33.78 -4.36 9.23
CA SER A 229 -34.86 -3.38 9.37
C SER A 229 -35.48 -2.98 8.03
N VAL A 230 -34.68 -2.83 6.97
CA VAL A 230 -35.20 -2.54 5.62
C VAL A 230 -36.01 -3.73 5.10
N LEU A 231 -35.54 -4.96 5.34
CA LEU A 231 -36.28 -6.17 4.97
C LEU A 231 -37.63 -6.21 5.72
N SER A 232 -37.62 -5.98 7.03
CA SER A 232 -38.83 -5.95 7.86
C SER A 232 -39.82 -4.87 7.42
N TRP A 233 -39.34 -3.64 7.15
CA TRP A 233 -40.20 -2.56 6.67
C TRP A 233 -40.86 -2.91 5.33
N LYS A 234 -40.09 -3.47 4.40
CA LYS A 234 -40.63 -3.92 3.11
C LYS A 234 -41.71 -4.99 3.29
N PHE A 235 -41.49 -5.96 4.17
CA PHE A 235 -42.50 -6.98 4.47
C PHE A 235 -43.79 -6.39 5.06
N LEU A 236 -43.69 -5.37 5.91
CA LEU A 236 -44.87 -4.72 6.51
C LEU A 236 -45.64 -3.85 5.52
N ASN A 237 -44.96 -3.23 4.56
CA ASN A 237 -45.60 -2.33 3.59
C ASN A 237 -46.14 -3.07 2.35
N ASP A 238 -45.59 -4.23 2.03
CA ASP A 238 -45.99 -5.04 0.87
C ASP A 238 -47.03 -6.15 1.23
N SER A 239 -47.50 -6.21 2.48
CA SER A 239 -48.52 -7.16 3.00
C SER A 239 -49.89 -6.53 3.17
#